data_AF-A0A9E0IM74-F1
#
_entry.id   AF-A0A9E0IM74-F1
#
_cell.length_a   1.000
_cell.length_b   1.000
_cell.length_c   1.000
_cell.angle_alpha   90.00
_cell.angle_beta   90.00
_cell.angle_gamma   90.00
#
_symmetry.space_group_name_H-M   'P 1'
#
loop_
_entity.id
_entity.type
_entity.pdbx_description
1 polymer ?
#
loop_
_entity_poly.entity_id
_entity_poly.type
_entity_poly.pdbx_seq_one_letter_code
_entity_poly.pdbx_strand_id
1 'polypeptide(L)'
;MTRICPAALCTTLAVLALALTAACDDEHCHGECPEPDAGPAAIDANPATPDAMAAMVHDSVQTIGVGGLVEGEITAGPADRAVIRLTAPAAFGWNMHGHANGSTQVVVEETGVMSVNYDFVPSAQADWFVLIANQGAAPVDVTVHIELYGAATFTGF
;
A
#
# COMPACT_ATOMS: atom_id res chain seq x y z
N MET A 1 -3.44 52.25 33.75
CA MET A 1 -4.05 51.07 33.10
C MET A 1 -3.16 49.90 33.42
N THR A 2 -3.56 49.10 34.42
CA THR A 2 -2.77 47.99 34.96
C THR A 2 -3.74 46.82 35.02
N ARG A 3 -3.54 45.80 34.19
CA ARG A 3 -4.38 44.59 34.18
C ARG A 3 -3.62 43.44 34.83
N ILE A 4 -4.36 42.80 35.72
CA ILE A 4 -4.02 41.70 36.62
C ILE A 4 -4.10 40.37 35.83
N CYS A 5 -3.22 39.41 36.16
CA CYS A 5 -3.19 38.03 35.65
C CYS A 5 -4.50 37.25 35.89
N PRO A 6 -4.67 36.14 35.16
CA PRO A 6 -4.88 34.88 35.86
C PRO A 6 -3.81 33.84 35.48
N ALA A 7 -3.40 33.08 36.50
CA ALA A 7 -2.50 31.96 36.41
C ALA A 7 -3.24 30.64 36.15
N ALA A 8 -2.45 29.64 35.73
CA ALA A 8 -2.69 28.20 35.80
C ALA A 8 -3.53 27.53 34.69
N LEU A 9 -2.83 27.11 33.63
CA LEU A 9 -2.94 25.73 33.14
C LEU A 9 -1.54 25.10 33.08
N CYS A 10 -1.26 24.29 34.09
CA CYS A 10 -0.31 23.18 34.14
C CYS A 10 -0.90 22.03 33.27
N THR A 11 -0.20 21.16 32.53
CA THR A 11 1.22 20.85 32.33
C THR A 11 1.29 19.93 31.09
N THR A 12 2.38 20.05 30.30
CA THR A 12 3.05 19.00 29.48
C THR A 12 2.27 18.29 28.37
N LEU A 13 2.74 18.25 27.13
CA LEU A 13 4.05 17.76 26.72
C LEU A 13 4.53 18.52 25.46
N ALA A 14 5.74 19.06 25.53
CA ALA A 14 6.45 19.64 24.41
C ALA A 14 7.19 18.53 23.64
N VAL A 15 7.09 18.53 22.31
CA VAL A 15 8.17 18.02 21.46
C VAL A 15 8.57 19.15 20.53
N LEU A 16 9.76 19.65 20.81
CA LEU A 16 10.48 20.73 20.17
C LEU A 16 11.15 20.16 18.92
N ALA A 17 10.75 20.60 17.73
CA ALA A 17 11.57 20.44 16.52
C ALA A 17 12.09 21.82 16.12
N LEU A 18 13.38 22.05 16.40
CA LEU A 18 14.16 23.22 16.04
C LEU A 18 14.08 23.49 14.54
N ALA A 19 13.51 24.63 14.15
CA ALA A 19 13.77 25.22 12.84
C ALA A 19 15.12 25.96 12.92
N LEU A 20 16.18 25.36 12.40
CA LEU A 20 17.49 25.98 12.29
C LEU A 20 17.48 26.96 11.11
N THR A 21 17.45 28.26 11.41
CA THR A 21 17.73 29.33 10.45
C THR A 21 19.22 29.35 10.15
N ALA A 22 19.63 28.86 8.98
CA ALA A 22 20.96 29.11 8.44
C ALA A 22 20.95 30.46 7.70
N ALA A 23 21.44 31.49 8.36
CA ALA A 23 21.93 32.69 7.69
C ALA A 23 23.32 32.36 7.12
N CYS A 24 23.49 32.49 5.81
CA CYS A 24 24.80 32.50 5.17
C CYS A 24 25.23 33.96 5.01
N ASP A 25 26.25 34.37 5.75
CA ASP A 25 27.00 35.60 5.52
C ASP A 25 28.47 35.23 5.33
N ASP A 26 29.09 35.87 4.34
CA ASP A 26 30.40 35.59 3.74
C ASP A 26 31.59 35.67 4.71
N GLU A 27 32.44 34.63 4.71
CA GLU A 27 33.92 34.67 4.60
C GLU A 27 34.52 33.34 5.10
N HIS A 28 35.50 32.80 4.36
CA HIS A 28 36.38 31.67 4.74
C HIS A 28 35.83 30.23 4.65
N CYS A 29 35.67 29.71 3.42
CA CYS A 29 35.62 28.25 3.17
C CYS A 29 37.03 27.63 3.21
N HIS A 30 37.52 27.24 4.39
CA HIS A 30 38.63 26.30 4.54
C HIS A 30 38.42 25.40 5.76
N GLY A 31 37.66 24.32 5.57
CA GLY A 31 37.49 23.26 6.56
C GLY A 31 36.50 22.24 6.02
N GLU A 32 36.95 21.01 5.80
CA GLU A 32 36.13 19.89 5.34
C GLU A 32 34.91 19.75 6.26
N CYS A 33 33.69 19.83 5.70
CA CYS A 33 32.48 19.45 6.41
C CYS A 33 32.64 17.97 6.81
N PRO A 34 32.61 17.61 8.10
CA PRO A 34 32.51 16.20 8.45
C PRO A 34 31.17 15.69 7.92
N GLU A 35 31.23 14.76 6.96
CA GLU A 35 30.06 13.99 6.53
C GLU A 35 29.34 13.47 7.79
N PRO A 36 28.02 13.70 7.94
CA PRO A 36 27.29 13.11 9.05
C PRO A 36 27.38 11.59 8.90
N ASP A 37 27.99 10.97 9.90
CA ASP A 37 28.14 9.52 10.05
C ASP A 37 26.80 8.86 9.72
N ALA A 38 26.77 8.10 8.61
CA ALA A 38 25.60 7.38 8.17
C ALA A 38 25.31 6.28 9.19
N GLY A 39 24.54 6.62 10.21
CA GLY A 39 23.91 5.65 11.10
C GLY A 39 23.18 4.59 10.25
N PRO A 40 23.06 3.34 10.74
CA PRO A 40 22.45 2.27 9.95
C PRO A 40 21.10 2.75 9.44
N ALA A 41 20.94 2.71 8.11
CA ALA A 41 19.73 3.15 7.45
C ALA A 41 18.54 2.43 8.12
N ALA A 42 17.73 3.20 8.85
CA ALA A 42 16.40 2.74 9.18
C ALA A 42 15.74 2.53 7.81
N ILE A 43 15.47 1.26 7.47
CA ILE A 43 14.66 0.95 6.31
C ILE A 43 13.33 1.65 6.58
N ASP A 44 13.06 2.71 5.82
CA ASP A 44 11.77 3.38 5.77
C ASP A 44 10.76 2.33 5.31
N ALA A 45 10.11 1.68 6.26
CA ALA A 45 9.12 0.63 6.04
C ALA A 45 7.77 1.22 5.60
N ASN A 46 7.80 2.33 4.87
CA ASN A 46 6.67 2.81 4.11
C ASN A 46 6.80 2.32 2.64
N PRO A 47 6.18 1.18 2.28
CA PRO A 47 6.19 0.67 0.90
C PRO A 47 5.35 1.55 -0.04
N ALA A 48 4.74 2.63 0.46
CA ALA A 48 4.04 3.62 -0.36
C ALA A 48 5.00 4.55 -1.12
N THR A 49 6.32 4.32 -1.07
CA THR A 49 7.27 5.03 -1.92
C THR A 49 7.10 4.55 -3.36
N PRO A 50 6.66 5.43 -4.30
CA PRO A 50 6.32 5.03 -5.67
C PRO A 50 7.47 4.41 -6.47
N ASP A 51 8.71 4.59 -6.02
CA ASP A 51 9.93 4.15 -6.71
C ASP A 51 10.51 2.84 -6.15
N ALA A 52 9.87 2.22 -5.15
CA ALA A 52 10.27 0.91 -4.68
C ALA A 52 10.07 -0.14 -5.79
N MET A 53 10.99 -1.09 -5.92
CA MET A 53 10.77 -2.25 -6.78
C MET A 53 9.84 -3.24 -6.11
N ALA A 54 8.96 -3.87 -6.89
CA ALA A 54 8.13 -4.96 -6.40
C ALA A 54 9.00 -6.10 -5.85
N ALA A 55 8.71 -6.54 -4.64
CA ALA A 55 9.36 -7.69 -4.03
C ALA A 55 8.94 -9.00 -4.71
N MET A 56 7.72 -9.04 -5.26
CA MET A 56 7.19 -10.15 -6.03
C MET A 56 6.32 -9.63 -7.17
N VAL A 57 6.40 -10.31 -8.31
CA VAL A 57 5.47 -10.14 -9.43
C VAL A 57 4.87 -11.50 -9.76
N HIS A 58 3.55 -11.56 -9.91
CA HIS A 58 2.83 -12.72 -10.42
C HIS A 58 2.09 -12.33 -11.70
N ASP A 59 2.38 -13.07 -12.77
CA ASP A 59 1.72 -12.95 -14.06
C ASP A 59 1.10 -14.31 -14.42
N SER A 60 -0.19 -14.33 -14.73
CA SER A 60 -0.85 -15.53 -15.21
C SER A 60 -2.02 -15.24 -16.16
N VAL A 61 -2.45 -16.28 -16.86
CA VAL A 61 -3.70 -16.29 -17.63
C VAL A 61 -4.58 -17.39 -17.07
N GLN A 62 -5.78 -17.02 -16.65
CA GLN A 62 -6.76 -17.92 -16.07
C GLN A 62 -7.90 -18.15 -17.06
N THR A 63 -8.05 -19.38 -17.55
CA THR A 63 -9.21 -19.77 -18.36
C THR A 63 -10.36 -20.16 -17.43
N ILE A 64 -11.42 -19.35 -17.42
CA ILE A 64 -12.53 -19.52 -16.48
C ILE A 64 -13.79 -19.87 -17.25
N GLY A 65 -14.34 -21.05 -16.99
CA GLY A 65 -15.60 -21.51 -17.57
C GLY A 65 -16.79 -20.66 -17.12
N VAL A 66 -17.93 -20.82 -17.80
CA VAL A 66 -19.19 -20.13 -17.46
C VAL A 66 -19.62 -20.47 -16.04
N GLY A 67 -19.89 -19.46 -15.21
CA GLY A 67 -20.22 -19.62 -13.79
C GLY A 67 -19.02 -20.04 -12.92
N GLY A 68 -17.82 -20.13 -13.51
CA GLY A 68 -16.59 -20.44 -12.81
C GLY A 68 -16.08 -19.26 -11.97
N LEU A 69 -15.32 -19.61 -10.94
CA LEU A 69 -14.62 -18.68 -10.07
C LEU A 69 -13.22 -19.22 -9.80
N VAL A 70 -12.25 -18.34 -9.80
CA VAL A 70 -10.89 -18.63 -9.32
C VAL A 70 -10.52 -17.62 -8.24
N GLU A 71 -9.63 -18.03 -7.35
CA GLU A 71 -9.20 -17.26 -6.18
C GLU A 71 -7.68 -17.27 -6.04
N GLY A 72 -7.13 -16.11 -5.69
CA GLY A 72 -5.75 -15.93 -5.27
C GLY A 72 -5.71 -15.27 -3.89
N GLU A 73 -4.71 -15.59 -3.10
CA GLU A 73 -4.56 -15.14 -1.71
C GLU A 73 -3.27 -14.34 -1.55
N ILE A 74 -3.41 -13.14 -0.99
CA ILE A 74 -2.32 -12.25 -0.61
C ILE A 74 -2.25 -12.19 0.91
N THR A 75 -1.18 -12.69 1.51
CA THR A 75 -0.90 -12.47 2.93
C THR A 75 -0.11 -11.18 3.07
N ALA A 76 -0.70 -10.17 3.71
CA ALA A 76 -0.10 -8.83 3.79
C ALA A 76 -0.65 -8.01 4.97
N GLY A 77 0.12 -7.02 5.42
CA GLY A 77 -0.20 -6.10 6.50
C GLY A 77 0.02 -4.61 6.15
N PRO A 78 -0.15 -3.69 7.12
CA PRO A 78 -0.14 -2.24 6.85
C PRO A 78 1.19 -1.66 6.38
N ALA A 79 2.27 -2.43 6.51
CA ALA A 79 3.59 -2.08 5.99
C ALA A 79 3.86 -2.68 4.60
N ASP A 80 2.83 -3.23 3.95
CA ASP A 80 2.89 -3.80 2.61
C ASP A 80 1.98 -3.03 1.64
N ARG A 81 2.11 -3.34 0.34
CA ARG A 81 1.26 -2.79 -0.73
C ARG A 81 1.09 -3.82 -1.84
N ALA A 82 -0.07 -3.87 -2.46
CA ALA A 82 -0.37 -4.70 -3.61
C ALA A 82 -0.92 -3.83 -4.76
N VAL A 83 -0.37 -4.00 -5.96
CA VAL A 83 -0.90 -3.43 -7.19
C VAL A 83 -1.42 -4.57 -8.05
N ILE A 84 -2.72 -4.57 -8.34
CA ILE A 84 -3.44 -5.68 -8.98
C ILE A 84 -4.07 -5.15 -10.26
N ARG A 85 -3.76 -5.78 -11.39
CA ARG A 85 -4.35 -5.48 -12.71
C ARG A 85 -4.98 -6.75 -13.26
N LEU A 86 -6.29 -6.71 -13.47
CA LEU A 86 -7.05 -7.80 -14.04
C LEU A 86 -7.68 -7.33 -15.35
N THR A 87 -7.64 -8.17 -16.38
CA THR A 87 -8.22 -7.84 -17.69
C THR A 87 -8.82 -9.06 -18.34
N ALA A 88 -10.04 -8.90 -18.83
CA ALA A 88 -10.80 -9.89 -19.56
C ALA A 88 -11.28 -9.30 -20.91
N PRO A 89 -11.45 -10.12 -21.96
CA PRO A 89 -12.04 -9.71 -23.23
C PRO A 89 -13.55 -9.43 -23.16
N ALA A 90 -14.20 -9.69 -22.02
CA ALA A 90 -15.61 -9.48 -21.80
C ALA A 90 -15.88 -9.06 -20.34
N ALA A 91 -17.09 -8.57 -20.08
CA ALA A 91 -17.53 -8.16 -18.75
C ALA A 91 -17.38 -9.29 -17.72
N PHE A 92 -16.79 -8.98 -16.56
CA PHE A 92 -16.49 -9.93 -15.50
C PHE A 92 -16.91 -9.41 -14.11
N GLY A 93 -16.95 -10.31 -13.14
CA GLY A 93 -17.04 -9.98 -11.73
C GLY A 93 -15.67 -10.02 -11.07
N TRP A 94 -15.32 -8.95 -10.37
CA TRP A 94 -14.09 -8.78 -9.61
C TRP A 94 -14.45 -8.52 -8.16
N ASN A 95 -13.84 -9.25 -7.23
CA ASN A 95 -13.98 -8.95 -5.82
C ASN A 95 -12.61 -9.08 -5.15
N MET A 96 -12.32 -8.16 -4.24
CA MET A 96 -11.21 -8.31 -3.31
C MET A 96 -11.74 -8.08 -1.90
N HIS A 97 -11.46 -9.01 -1.01
CA HIS A 97 -11.81 -8.88 0.40
C HIS A 97 -10.74 -9.50 1.28
N GLY A 98 -10.74 -9.16 2.57
CA GLY A 98 -9.89 -9.82 3.55
C GLY A 98 -10.62 -10.09 4.84
N HIS A 99 -10.11 -11.05 5.62
CA HIS A 99 -10.60 -11.33 6.96
C HIS A 99 -9.69 -10.66 7.99
N ALA A 100 -9.98 -9.40 8.27
CA ALA A 100 -9.17 -8.55 9.13
C ALA A 100 -9.96 -8.09 10.35
N ASN A 101 -9.32 -8.16 11.53
CA ASN A 101 -9.91 -7.74 12.81
C ASN A 101 -11.24 -8.46 13.16
N GLY A 102 -11.38 -9.72 12.74
CA GLY A 102 -12.56 -10.54 13.04
C GLY A 102 -13.78 -10.27 12.15
N SER A 103 -13.64 -9.52 11.06
CA SER A 103 -14.69 -9.27 10.07
C SER A 103 -14.16 -9.41 8.65
N THR A 104 -15.06 -9.69 7.71
CA THR A 104 -14.79 -9.49 6.28
C THR A 104 -14.75 -8.00 5.97
N GLN A 105 -13.74 -7.59 5.22
CA GLN A 105 -13.59 -6.24 4.70
C GLN A 105 -13.50 -6.34 3.18
N VAL A 106 -14.48 -5.75 2.49
CA VAL A 106 -14.45 -5.66 1.03
C VAL A 106 -13.61 -4.46 0.64
N VAL A 107 -12.53 -4.73 -0.10
CA VAL A 107 -11.65 -3.70 -0.69
C VAL A 107 -12.26 -3.23 -2.00
N VAL A 108 -12.74 -4.18 -2.81
CA VAL A 108 -13.45 -3.85 -4.04
C VAL A 108 -14.47 -4.91 -4.43
N GLU A 109 -15.52 -4.45 -5.09
CA GLU A 109 -16.52 -5.27 -5.75
C GLU A 109 -16.97 -4.53 -7.02
N GLU A 110 -16.59 -5.07 -8.17
CA GLU A 110 -16.96 -4.53 -9.47
C GLU A 110 -17.60 -5.64 -10.30
N THR A 111 -18.70 -5.32 -10.96
CA THR A 111 -19.40 -6.27 -11.83
C THR A 111 -19.64 -5.63 -13.18
N GLY A 112 -19.50 -6.42 -14.24
CA GLY A 112 -19.84 -5.96 -15.59
C GLY A 112 -18.74 -5.17 -16.29
N VAL A 113 -17.53 -5.11 -15.72
CA VAL A 113 -16.39 -4.38 -16.27
C VAL A 113 -15.32 -5.33 -16.81
N MET A 114 -14.60 -4.92 -17.85
CA MET A 114 -13.59 -5.75 -18.53
C MET A 114 -12.22 -5.70 -17.84
N SER A 115 -11.89 -4.59 -17.18
CA SER A 115 -10.60 -4.41 -16.55
C SER A 115 -10.73 -3.65 -15.24
N VAL A 116 -9.83 -3.97 -14.31
CA VAL A 116 -9.69 -3.26 -13.04
C VAL A 116 -8.21 -3.10 -12.71
N ASN A 117 -7.87 -1.99 -12.07
CA ASN A 117 -6.53 -1.70 -11.56
C ASN A 117 -6.68 -1.18 -10.13
N TYR A 118 -6.12 -1.91 -9.17
CA TYR A 118 -6.20 -1.57 -7.76
C TYR A 118 -4.81 -1.38 -7.19
N ASP A 119 -4.68 -0.30 -6.42
CA ASP A 119 -3.52 -0.02 -5.60
C ASP A 119 -3.98 -0.06 -4.14
N PHE A 120 -3.52 -1.07 -3.41
CA PHE A 120 -4.09 -1.48 -2.14
C PHE A 120 -3.00 -1.55 -1.06
N VAL A 121 -3.28 -0.90 0.08
CA VAL A 121 -2.49 -1.04 1.31
C VAL A 121 -3.40 -1.70 2.36
N PRO A 122 -3.05 -2.91 2.86
CA PRO A 122 -3.82 -3.59 3.89
C PRO A 122 -4.04 -2.76 5.14
N SER A 123 -5.25 -2.77 5.69
CA SER A 123 -5.53 -2.09 6.95
C SER A 123 -5.04 -2.84 8.19
N ALA A 124 -4.75 -4.14 8.05
CA ALA A 124 -4.29 -5.03 9.11
C ALA A 124 -3.55 -6.22 8.49
N GLN A 125 -2.77 -6.94 9.30
CA GLN A 125 -2.23 -8.23 8.90
C GLN A 125 -3.38 -9.23 8.72
N ALA A 126 -3.56 -9.71 7.50
CA ALA A 126 -4.60 -10.66 7.15
C ALA A 126 -4.26 -11.36 5.82
N ASP A 127 -5.09 -12.35 5.50
CA ASP A 127 -5.18 -12.90 4.16
C ASP A 127 -6.25 -12.14 3.38
N TRP A 128 -5.88 -11.71 2.18
CA TRP A 128 -6.68 -10.92 1.26
C TRP A 128 -6.90 -11.72 -0.02
N PHE A 129 -8.17 -12.00 -0.32
CA PHE A 129 -8.57 -12.85 -1.42
C PHE A 129 -8.96 -12.02 -2.63
N VAL A 130 -8.40 -12.34 -3.79
CA VAL A 130 -8.74 -11.80 -5.10
C VAL A 130 -9.59 -12.83 -5.83
N LEU A 131 -10.86 -12.51 -6.05
CA LEU A 131 -11.85 -13.39 -6.66
C LEU A 131 -12.16 -12.89 -8.07
N ILE A 132 -12.12 -13.83 -9.02
CA ILE A 132 -12.37 -13.58 -10.44
C ILE A 132 -13.50 -14.49 -10.90
N ALA A 133 -14.66 -13.92 -11.23
CA ALA A 133 -15.89 -14.67 -11.47
C ALA A 133 -16.47 -14.44 -12.87
N ASN A 134 -16.64 -15.52 -13.64
CA ASN A 134 -17.23 -15.48 -14.98
C ASN A 134 -18.76 -15.55 -14.89
N GLN A 135 -19.42 -14.40 -15.02
CA GLN A 135 -20.88 -14.32 -15.11
C GLN A 135 -21.38 -14.26 -16.57
N GLY A 136 -20.49 -14.42 -17.55
CA GLY A 136 -20.78 -14.37 -18.98
C GLY A 136 -21.38 -15.67 -19.54
N ALA A 137 -21.51 -15.70 -20.87
CA ALA A 137 -22.11 -16.83 -21.60
C ALA A 137 -21.10 -17.80 -22.24
N ALA A 138 -19.80 -17.51 -22.14
CA ALA A 138 -18.73 -18.34 -22.68
C ALA A 138 -17.52 -18.38 -21.74
N PRO A 139 -16.65 -19.41 -21.85
CA PRO A 139 -15.35 -19.40 -21.18
C PRO A 139 -14.51 -18.20 -21.62
N VAL A 140 -13.73 -17.66 -20.70
CA VAL A 140 -12.94 -16.45 -20.91
C VAL A 140 -11.55 -16.62 -20.31
N ASP A 141 -10.54 -16.17 -21.05
CA ASP A 141 -9.18 -16.02 -20.54
C ASP A 141 -9.04 -14.65 -19.88
N VAL A 142 -8.62 -14.65 -18.62
CA VAL A 142 -8.36 -13.44 -17.83
C VAL A 142 -6.86 -13.31 -17.62
N THR A 143 -6.30 -12.18 -18.01
CA THR A 143 -4.93 -11.82 -17.65
C THR A 143 -4.91 -11.29 -16.23
N VAL A 144 -4.06 -11.88 -15.39
CA VAL A 144 -3.81 -11.50 -14.00
C VAL A 144 -2.39 -10.99 -13.90
N HIS A 145 -2.23 -9.80 -13.35
CA HIS A 145 -0.94 -9.23 -13.00
C HIS A 145 -0.99 -8.66 -11.59
N ILE A 146 -0.10 -9.12 -10.73
CA ILE A 146 -0.01 -8.70 -9.32
C ILE A 146 1.42 -8.31 -9.01
N GLU A 147 1.62 -7.11 -8.50
CA GLU A 147 2.88 -6.65 -7.92
C GLU A 147 2.68 -6.55 -6.40
N LEU A 148 3.58 -7.17 -5.63
CA LEU A 148 3.60 -7.06 -4.19
C LEU A 148 4.86 -6.34 -3.72
N TYR A 149 4.69 -5.47 -2.74
CA TYR A 149 5.73 -4.66 -2.12
C TYR A 149 5.77 -4.96 -0.63
N GLY A 150 6.95 -4.79 -0.02
CA GLY A 150 7.16 -5.14 1.39
C GLY A 150 7.40 -6.63 1.59
N ALA A 151 6.83 -7.19 2.66
CA ALA A 151 6.91 -8.59 3.02
C ALA A 151 5.69 -9.41 2.56
N ALA A 152 4.79 -8.81 1.79
CA ALA A 152 3.61 -9.47 1.26
C ALA A 152 3.96 -10.69 0.38
N THR A 153 3.15 -11.74 0.49
CA THR A 153 3.29 -12.97 -0.28
C THR A 153 2.02 -13.30 -1.05
N PHE A 154 2.15 -14.00 -2.17
CA PHE A 154 1.02 -14.47 -2.97
C PHE A 154 0.99 -15.99 -3.06
N THR A 155 -0.21 -16.57 -2.98
CA THR A 155 -0.48 -17.97 -3.32
C THR A 155 -1.78 -18.07 -4.10
N GLY A 156 -1.95 -19.16 -4.84
CA GLY A 156 -3.16 -19.37 -5.64
C GLY A 156 -3.01 -18.94 -7.09
N PHE A 157 -4.18 -18.89 -7.74
CA PHE A 157 -4.39 -19.06 -9.19
C PHE A 157 -3.56 -20.20 -9.81
#